data_AF-A0A2G6ENV4-F1
#
_entry.id   AF-A0A2G6ENV4-F1
#
_cell.length_a   1.000
_cell.length_b   1.000
_cell.length_c   1.000
_cell.angle_alpha   90.00
_cell.angle_beta   90.00
_cell.angle_gamma   90.00
#
_symmetry.space_group_name_H-M   'P 1'
#
loop_
_entity.id
_entity.type
_entity.pdbx_description
1 polymer ?
#
loop_
_entity_poly.entity_id
_entity_poly.type
_entity_poly.pdbx_seq_one_letter_code
_entity_poly.pdbx_strand_id
1 'polypeptide(L)'
;MANTQNIVKTPNPQGKGLVPVLAALTEAGNPGWVPLPKSISQIANELFTSMFVLESRFSFKPVPQRSYWLYRDPLDSQGRFSLSLLSPEQWSATVYGQVIGQCVLQADLTWTLELSDEAAADNEMMAYIAERRRRFGQELAEAKQVDDLLPVFQHNLPFYQRVFASALAGSLS
;
A
#
# COMPACT_ATOMS: atom_id res chain seq x y z
N MET A 1 -50.83 0.32 -38.03
CA MET A 1 -49.38 0.06 -38.21
C MET A 1 -48.64 0.86 -37.16
N ALA A 2 -47.76 0.20 -36.41
CA ALA A 2 -47.33 0.61 -35.07
C ALA A 2 -46.32 1.77 -35.06
N ASN A 3 -46.46 2.62 -34.05
CA ASN A 3 -45.65 3.81 -33.76
C ASN A 3 -44.39 3.39 -32.98
N THR A 4 -43.19 3.53 -33.57
CA THR A 4 -41.92 3.16 -32.92
C THR A 4 -41.47 4.26 -31.97
N GLN A 5 -41.72 4.09 -30.67
CA GLN A 5 -41.11 4.90 -29.63
C GLN A 5 -39.62 4.53 -29.49
N ASN A 6 -38.74 5.51 -29.73
CA ASN A 6 -37.32 5.39 -29.54
C ASN A 6 -37.01 5.50 -28.03
N ILE A 7 -36.73 4.38 -27.38
CA ILE A 7 -36.28 4.33 -25.98
C ILE A 7 -34.82 4.77 -25.93
N VAL A 8 -34.59 6.03 -25.56
CA VAL A 8 -33.26 6.53 -25.18
C VAL A 8 -32.83 5.78 -23.92
N LYS A 9 -31.91 4.82 -24.05
CA LYS A 9 -31.17 4.25 -22.92
C LYS A 9 -30.26 5.35 -22.36
N THR A 10 -30.68 5.97 -21.27
CA THR A 10 -29.83 6.86 -20.48
C THR A 10 -28.71 6.03 -19.84
N PRO A 11 -27.42 6.31 -20.07
CA PRO A 11 -26.33 5.66 -19.35
C PRO A 11 -26.43 6.05 -17.87
N ASN A 12 -26.52 5.05 -16.99
CA ASN A 12 -26.60 5.21 -15.54
C ASN A 12 -25.45 6.10 -14.98
N PRO A 13 -25.73 7.34 -14.54
CA PRO A 13 -24.74 8.24 -13.98
C PRO A 13 -24.91 8.23 -12.45
N GLN A 14 -24.06 7.54 -11.70
CA GLN A 14 -23.72 7.87 -10.29
C GLN A 14 -22.89 6.77 -9.58
N GLY A 15 -21.74 7.18 -9.03
CA GLY A 15 -21.30 6.82 -7.66
C GLY A 15 -20.74 5.42 -7.34
N LYS A 16 -20.76 4.44 -8.24
CA LYS A 16 -20.44 3.04 -7.89
C LYS A 16 -18.99 2.76 -7.44
N GLY A 17 -18.06 3.70 -7.60
CA GLY A 17 -16.68 3.59 -7.11
C GLY A 17 -16.46 4.09 -5.68
N LEU A 18 -17.34 4.96 -5.16
CA LEU A 18 -17.17 5.58 -3.83
C LEU A 18 -17.71 4.69 -2.71
N VAL A 19 -18.77 3.92 -2.97
CA VAL A 19 -19.38 3.01 -1.99
C VAL A 19 -18.44 1.87 -1.57
N PRO A 20 -17.70 1.19 -2.47
CA PRO A 20 -16.74 0.16 -2.08
C PRO A 20 -15.55 0.73 -1.30
N VAL A 21 -15.12 1.96 -1.61
CA VAL A 21 -14.01 2.61 -0.90
C VAL A 21 -14.43 2.97 0.53
N LEU A 22 -15.59 3.62 0.72
CA LEU A 22 -16.11 3.96 2.05
C LEU A 22 -16.36 2.71 2.93
N ALA A 23 -16.92 1.65 2.35
CA ALA A 23 -17.09 0.38 3.05
C ALA A 23 -15.74 -0.25 3.43
N ALA A 24 -14.77 -0.25 2.51
CA ALA A 24 -13.44 -0.79 2.79
C ALA A 24 -12.65 0.05 3.79
N LEU A 25 -12.83 1.38 3.82
CA LEU A 25 -12.27 2.28 4.84
C LEU A 25 -12.89 2.02 6.21
N THR A 26 -14.21 1.80 6.26
CA THR A 26 -14.93 1.49 7.51
C THR A 26 -14.57 0.10 8.05
N GLU A 27 -14.34 -0.87 7.16
CA GLU A 27 -13.85 -2.20 7.53
C GLU A 27 -12.36 -2.21 7.92
N ALA A 28 -11.56 -1.33 7.32
CA ALA A 28 -10.14 -1.20 7.66
C ALA A 28 -9.95 -0.45 8.99
N GLY A 29 -10.73 0.60 9.24
CA GLY A 29 -10.70 1.35 10.49
C GLY A 29 -11.24 0.51 11.65
N ASN A 30 -10.51 0.46 12.76
CA ASN A 30 -11.01 -0.16 13.99
C ASN A 30 -11.65 0.91 14.90
N PRO A 31 -12.98 0.95 15.06
CA PRO A 31 -13.68 1.99 15.82
C PRO A 31 -13.37 2.03 17.34
N GLY A 32 -12.58 1.07 17.86
CA GLY A 32 -12.12 1.05 19.25
C GLY A 32 -10.63 1.38 19.44
N TRP A 33 -9.89 1.73 18.39
CA TRP A 33 -8.47 2.04 18.50
C TRP A 33 -8.24 3.49 18.92
N VAL A 34 -7.48 3.68 19.99
CA VAL A 34 -7.02 5.00 20.45
C VAL A 34 -5.50 5.05 20.24
N PRO A 35 -4.98 5.95 19.39
CA PRO A 35 -3.55 6.07 19.18
C PRO A 35 -2.83 6.44 20.48
N LEU A 36 -1.75 5.72 20.80
CA LEU A 36 -0.77 6.21 21.77
C LEU A 36 -0.03 7.42 21.16
N PRO A 37 0.45 8.39 21.96
CA PRO A 37 1.26 9.49 21.45
C PRO A 37 2.52 8.97 20.75
N LYS A 38 2.61 9.17 19.43
CA LYS A 38 3.77 8.78 18.60
C LYS A 38 4.70 9.99 18.42
N SER A 39 6.00 9.74 18.37
CA SER A 39 6.95 10.79 17.97
C SER A 39 6.85 11.06 16.46
N ILE A 40 7.25 12.26 16.02
CA ILE A 40 7.29 12.61 14.59
C ILE A 40 8.18 11.63 13.80
N SER A 41 9.31 11.21 14.37
CA SER A 41 10.21 10.23 13.76
C SER A 41 9.53 8.87 13.59
N GLN A 42 8.74 8.44 14.58
CA GLN A 42 7.99 7.20 14.50
C GLN A 42 6.91 7.27 13.41
N ILE A 43 6.15 8.36 13.35
CA ILE A 43 5.14 8.59 12.30
C ILE A 43 5.78 8.57 10.91
N ALA A 44 6.92 9.26 10.73
CA ALA A 44 7.62 9.29 9.45
C ALA A 44 8.14 7.90 9.03
N ASN A 45 8.62 7.09 9.98
CA ASN A 45 9.07 5.72 9.72
C ASN A 45 7.93 4.78 9.35
N GLU A 46 6.82 4.84 10.08
CA GLU A 46 5.61 4.06 9.82
C GLU A 46 5.00 4.45 8.46
N LEU A 47 4.93 5.75 8.16
CA LEU A 47 4.44 6.25 6.88
C LEU A 47 5.35 5.79 5.73
N PHE A 48 6.67 5.96 5.84
CA PHE A 48 7.61 5.50 4.83
C PHE A 48 7.46 4.00 4.56
N THR A 49 7.38 3.18 5.61
CA THR A 49 7.27 1.72 5.49
C THR A 49 5.95 1.32 4.86
N SER A 50 4.85 1.95 5.29
CA SER A 50 3.52 1.74 4.72
C SER A 50 3.47 2.10 3.24
N MET A 51 4.05 3.24 2.88
CA MET A 51 4.16 3.68 1.49
C MET A 51 4.96 2.71 0.63
N PHE A 52 6.10 2.26 1.13
CA PHE A 52 6.95 1.28 0.45
C PHE A 52 6.19 -0.01 0.14
N VAL A 53 5.43 -0.53 1.11
CA VAL A 53 4.63 -1.74 0.93
C VAL A 53 3.43 -1.50 0.01
N LEU A 54 2.72 -0.38 0.16
CA LEU A 54 1.55 -0.06 -0.66
C LEU A 54 1.89 0.22 -2.12
N GLU A 55 3.08 0.73 -2.42
CA GLU A 55 3.56 0.88 -3.80
C GLU A 55 3.91 -0.46 -4.47
N SER A 56 3.98 -1.55 -3.70
CA SER A 56 4.25 -2.88 -4.21
C SER A 56 3.04 -3.46 -4.97
N ARG A 57 3.32 -4.37 -5.90
CA ARG A 57 2.29 -5.06 -6.68
C ARG A 57 1.60 -6.14 -5.83
N PHE A 58 0.28 -6.05 -5.71
CA PHE A 58 -0.56 -7.12 -5.16
C PHE A 58 -2.02 -6.99 -5.64
N SER A 59 -2.75 -8.10 -5.61
CA SER A 59 -4.14 -8.21 -6.10
C SER A 59 -5.10 -8.85 -5.09
N PHE A 60 -4.69 -9.03 -3.84
CA PHE A 60 -5.54 -9.49 -2.74
C PHE A 60 -5.91 -8.33 -1.82
N LYS A 61 -6.91 -8.53 -0.95
CA LYS A 61 -7.25 -7.60 0.15
C LYS A 61 -6.34 -7.88 1.36
N PRO A 62 -5.46 -6.96 1.77
CA PRO A 62 -4.76 -7.07 3.03
C PRO A 62 -5.74 -7.14 4.21
N VAL A 63 -5.43 -8.03 5.14
CA VAL A 63 -6.08 -8.24 6.43
C VAL A 63 -5.10 -7.83 7.53
N PRO A 64 -5.53 -7.00 8.50
CA PRO A 64 -4.72 -6.66 9.66
C PRO A 64 -4.27 -7.89 10.46
N GLN A 65 -3.13 -7.75 11.15
CA GLN A 65 -2.48 -8.77 11.97
C GLN A 65 -2.12 -10.06 11.21
N ARG A 66 -1.99 -9.98 9.89
CA ARG A 66 -1.55 -11.07 9.03
C ARG A 66 -0.18 -10.76 8.43
N SER A 67 0.65 -11.80 8.32
CA SER A 67 1.96 -11.72 7.67
C SER A 67 1.85 -11.91 6.16
N TYR A 68 2.65 -11.14 5.44
CA TYR A 68 2.83 -11.14 4.00
C TYR A 68 4.33 -11.15 3.70
N TRP A 69 4.69 -11.51 2.47
CA TRP A 69 6.08 -11.60 2.05
C TRP A 69 6.33 -10.67 0.88
N LEU A 70 7.40 -9.89 0.99
CA LEU A 70 7.82 -8.94 -0.03
C LEU A 70 8.96 -9.55 -0.86
N TYR A 71 8.83 -9.48 -2.17
CA TYR A 71 9.81 -9.98 -3.12
C TYR A 71 10.20 -8.89 -4.11
N ARG A 72 11.46 -8.89 -4.55
CA ARG A 72 11.90 -8.10 -5.70
C ARG A 72 11.59 -8.86 -6.98
N ASP A 73 10.91 -8.20 -7.92
CA ASP A 73 10.61 -8.79 -9.23
C ASP A 73 11.89 -8.84 -10.08
N PRO A 74 12.39 -10.04 -10.45
CA PRO A 74 13.64 -10.18 -11.19
C PRO A 74 13.52 -9.75 -12.66
N LEU A 75 12.30 -9.63 -13.20
CA LEU A 75 12.04 -9.23 -14.59
C LEU A 75 11.82 -7.72 -14.72
N ASP A 76 11.88 -6.98 -13.61
CA ASP A 76 11.60 -5.55 -13.59
C ASP A 76 12.87 -4.72 -13.47
N SER A 77 13.26 -4.09 -14.58
CA SER A 77 14.39 -3.15 -14.61
C SER A 77 14.14 -1.86 -13.82
N GLN A 78 12.90 -1.60 -13.39
CA GLN A 78 12.55 -0.51 -12.47
C GLN A 78 12.63 -0.94 -10.99
N GLY A 79 12.93 -2.22 -10.71
CA GLY A 79 13.07 -2.73 -9.33
C GLY A 79 11.76 -2.76 -8.55
N ARG A 80 10.62 -3.03 -9.20
CA ARG A 80 9.32 -3.08 -8.49
C ARG A 80 9.26 -4.28 -7.55
N PHE A 81 8.63 -4.05 -6.40
CA PHE A 81 8.37 -5.07 -5.40
C PHE A 81 6.99 -5.70 -5.60
N SER A 82 6.84 -6.94 -5.15
CA SER A 82 5.56 -7.65 -5.12
C SER A 82 5.30 -8.17 -3.72
N LEU A 83 4.08 -7.97 -3.25
CA LEU A 83 3.61 -8.46 -1.96
C LEU A 83 2.81 -9.75 -2.19
N SER A 84 3.09 -10.78 -1.41
CA SER A 84 2.49 -12.11 -1.53
C SER A 84 2.00 -12.64 -0.19
N LEU A 85 1.04 -13.55 -0.24
CA LEU A 85 0.54 -14.30 0.93
C LEU A 85 1.38 -15.52 1.28
N LEU A 86 2.16 -15.98 0.31
CA LEU A 86 2.89 -17.24 0.37
C LEU A 86 4.33 -16.95 0.79
N SER A 87 4.84 -17.75 1.73
CA SER A 87 6.22 -17.63 2.22
C SER A 87 7.24 -18.19 1.22
N PRO A 88 8.53 -17.84 1.33
CA PRO A 88 9.58 -18.39 0.48
C PRO A 88 9.62 -19.92 0.46
N GLU A 89 9.25 -20.58 1.57
CA GLU A 89 9.18 -22.04 1.70
C GLU A 89 8.02 -22.67 0.91
N GLN A 90 6.95 -21.89 0.71
CA GLN A 90 5.76 -22.31 -0.04
C GLN A 90 5.89 -22.06 -1.55
N TRP A 91 6.91 -21.31 -1.97
CA TRP A 91 7.22 -21.03 -3.36
C TRP A 91 8.42 -21.85 -3.84
N SER A 92 8.44 -22.18 -5.14
CA SER A 92 9.70 -22.53 -5.80
C SER A 92 10.46 -21.25 -6.14
N ALA A 93 11.74 -21.16 -5.74
CA ALA A 93 12.63 -20.01 -5.96
C ALA A 93 12.73 -19.51 -7.41
N THR A 94 12.33 -20.34 -8.38
CA THR A 94 12.32 -20.00 -9.81
C THR A 94 11.19 -19.04 -10.20
N VAL A 95 10.16 -18.86 -9.37
CA VAL A 95 8.91 -18.18 -9.78
C VAL A 95 8.82 -16.74 -9.25
N TYR A 96 9.40 -16.44 -8.10
CA TYR A 96 9.45 -15.08 -7.53
C TYR A 96 10.86 -14.85 -6.98
N GLY A 97 11.48 -13.73 -7.37
CA GLY A 97 12.91 -13.45 -7.22
C GLY A 97 13.41 -13.29 -5.77
N GLN A 98 14.24 -12.29 -5.52
CA GLN A 98 14.89 -12.12 -4.20
C GLN A 98 13.85 -11.85 -3.11
N VAL A 99 13.97 -12.56 -1.97
CA VAL A 99 13.16 -12.34 -0.78
C VAL A 99 13.63 -11.09 -0.07
N ILE A 100 12.76 -10.08 0.03
CA ILE A 100 13.09 -8.82 0.73
C ILE A 100 12.80 -8.91 2.21
N GLY A 101 11.68 -9.53 2.60
CA GLY A 101 11.31 -9.59 4.00
C GLY A 101 9.84 -9.91 4.24
N GLN A 102 9.48 -9.87 5.52
CA GLN A 102 8.11 -10.09 5.98
C GLN A 102 7.45 -8.75 6.30
N CYS A 103 6.24 -8.56 5.78
CA CYS A 103 5.40 -7.41 6.09
C CYS A 103 4.22 -7.82 6.97
N VAL A 104 3.84 -6.98 7.93
CA VAL A 104 2.60 -7.16 8.71
C VAL A 104 1.78 -5.88 8.65
N LEU A 105 0.51 -6.01 8.26
CA LEU A 105 -0.45 -4.92 8.36
C LEU A 105 -0.91 -4.82 9.81
N GLN A 106 -0.67 -3.70 10.46
CA GLN A 106 -1.05 -3.47 11.84
C GLN A 106 -2.53 -3.14 11.99
N ALA A 107 -3.05 -3.20 13.23
CA ALA A 107 -4.45 -2.89 13.52
C ALA A 107 -4.78 -1.41 13.25
N ASP A 108 -3.77 -0.54 13.31
CA ASP A 108 -3.84 0.87 12.95
C ASP A 108 -3.55 1.13 11.47
N LEU A 109 -3.57 0.09 10.63
CA LEU A 109 -3.36 0.16 9.18
C LEU A 109 -1.97 0.62 8.73
N THR A 110 -1.02 0.80 9.65
CA THR A 110 0.38 0.96 9.31
C THR A 110 0.97 -0.39 8.91
N TRP A 111 1.99 -0.39 8.05
CA TRP A 111 2.76 -1.59 7.75
C TRP A 111 4.08 -1.60 8.47
N THR A 112 4.47 -2.77 8.95
CA THR A 112 5.86 -3.08 9.31
C THR A 112 6.52 -3.88 8.19
N LEU A 113 7.84 -3.76 8.09
CA LEU A 113 8.69 -4.58 7.23
C LEU A 113 9.91 -5.02 8.04
N GLU A 114 10.04 -6.32 8.23
CA GLU A 114 11.25 -6.96 8.75
C GLU A 114 12.04 -7.52 7.56
N LEU A 115 13.23 -6.98 7.33
CA LEU A 115 14.08 -7.42 6.22
C LEU A 115 14.59 -8.85 6.46
N SER A 116 14.68 -9.64 5.39
CA SER A 116 15.39 -10.92 5.43
C SER A 116 16.88 -10.69 5.65
N ASP A 117 17.59 -11.68 6.19
CA ASP A 117 19.05 -11.61 6.36
C ASP A 117 19.77 -11.33 5.03
N GLU A 118 19.28 -11.93 3.94
CA GLU A 118 19.80 -11.73 2.59
C GLU A 118 19.62 -10.28 2.12
N ALA A 119 18.43 -9.71 2.29
CA ALA A 119 18.15 -8.33 1.89
C ALA A 119 18.88 -7.30 2.77
N ALA A 120 19.05 -7.60 4.06
CA ALA A 120 19.80 -6.75 4.99
C ALA A 120 21.32 -6.76 4.69
N ALA A 121 21.84 -7.86 4.15
CA ALA A 121 23.23 -7.98 3.71
C ALA A 121 23.47 -7.45 2.28
N ASP A 122 22.40 -7.20 1.51
CA ASP A 122 22.47 -6.67 0.15
C ASP A 122 22.69 -5.15 0.16
N ASN A 123 23.93 -4.74 -0.13
CA ASN A 123 24.32 -3.33 -0.19
C ASN A 123 23.53 -2.51 -1.23
N GLU A 124 23.14 -3.11 -2.36
CA GLU A 124 22.36 -2.41 -3.38
C GLU A 124 20.93 -2.17 -2.89
N MET A 125 20.32 -3.16 -2.25
CA MET A 125 19.02 -3.01 -1.60
C MET A 125 19.05 -1.96 -0.50
N MET A 126 20.05 -2.01 0.38
CA MET A 126 20.17 -1.04 1.48
C MET A 126 20.40 0.39 0.96
N ALA A 127 21.21 0.55 -0.09
CA ALA A 127 21.40 1.84 -0.75
C ALA A 127 20.09 2.35 -1.40
N TYR A 128 19.33 1.45 -2.03
CA TYR A 128 18.03 1.78 -2.61
C TYR A 128 17.02 2.26 -1.54
N ILE A 129 16.90 1.54 -0.41
CA ILE A 129 16.04 1.95 0.71
C ILE A 129 16.47 3.31 1.26
N ALA A 130 17.77 3.53 1.46
CA ALA A 130 18.31 4.78 1.99
C ALA A 130 18.00 5.97 1.06
N GLU A 131 18.18 5.80 -0.26
CA GLU A 131 17.87 6.83 -1.23
C GLU A 131 16.37 7.12 -1.32
N ARG A 132 15.52 6.09 -1.31
CA ARG A 132 14.06 6.25 -1.22
C ARG A 132 13.65 7.00 0.04
N ARG A 133 14.25 6.68 1.19
CA ARG A 133 13.99 7.35 2.47
C ARG A 133 14.43 8.81 2.46
N ARG A 134 15.57 9.12 1.83
CA ARG A 134 16.06 10.48 1.64
C ARG A 134 15.09 11.32 0.80
N ARG A 135 14.64 10.79 -0.34
CA ARG A 135 13.64 11.46 -1.20
C ARG A 135 12.32 11.68 -0.48
N PHE A 136 11.83 10.65 0.20
CA PHE A 136 10.62 10.74 1.00
C PHE A 136 10.74 11.82 2.11
N GLY A 137 11.90 11.92 2.77
CA GLY A 137 12.15 12.98 3.74
C GLY A 137 12.15 14.39 3.14
N GLN A 138 12.60 14.55 1.90
CA GLN A 138 12.54 15.82 1.17
C GLN A 138 11.09 16.18 0.82
N GLU A 139 10.33 15.22 0.29
CA GLU A 139 8.91 15.37 -0.01
C GLU A 139 8.14 15.75 1.26
N LEU A 140 8.40 15.07 2.39
CA LEU A 140 7.80 15.35 3.70
C LEU A 140 8.11 16.75 4.21
N ALA A 141 9.33 17.26 3.97
CA ALA A 141 9.71 18.62 4.37
C ALA A 141 9.01 19.71 3.53
N GLU A 142 8.66 19.39 2.28
CA GLU A 142 7.97 20.30 1.35
C GLU A 142 6.44 20.22 1.48
N ALA A 143 5.92 19.10 1.96
CA ALA A 143 4.49 18.88 2.15
C ALA A 143 3.90 19.79 3.24
N LYS A 144 2.71 20.31 2.96
CA LYS A 144 1.97 21.16 3.91
C LYS A 144 1.02 20.33 4.77
N GLN A 145 0.56 19.19 4.27
CA GLN A 145 -0.29 18.23 4.95
C GLN A 145 0.15 16.79 4.64
N VAL A 146 -0.16 15.84 5.53
CA VAL A 146 0.14 14.41 5.32
C VAL A 146 -0.54 13.87 4.06
N ASP A 147 -1.74 14.38 3.73
CA ASP A 147 -2.47 14.05 2.51
C ASP A 147 -1.70 14.38 1.22
N ASP A 148 -0.76 15.35 1.26
CA ASP A 148 0.08 15.73 0.11
C ASP A 148 1.16 14.68 -0.19
N LEU A 149 1.48 13.82 0.78
CA LEU A 149 2.51 12.77 0.68
C LEU A 149 1.92 11.41 0.33
N LEU A 150 0.64 11.25 0.65
CA LEU A 150 -0.04 10.03 0.38
C LEU A 150 -0.32 9.92 -1.13
N PRO A 151 -0.25 8.72 -1.71
CA PRO A 151 -0.38 8.49 -3.14
C PRO A 151 -1.86 8.51 -3.55
N VAL A 152 -2.69 9.25 -2.80
CA VAL A 152 -4.16 9.29 -2.87
C VAL A 152 -4.64 9.75 -4.24
N PHE A 153 -3.78 10.41 -5.02
CA PHE A 153 -4.14 10.94 -6.34
C PHE A 153 -3.33 10.38 -7.50
N GLN A 154 -2.72 9.20 -7.38
CA GLN A 154 -2.38 8.44 -8.58
C GLN A 154 -3.58 7.61 -9.01
N HIS A 155 -4.34 8.10 -9.99
CA HIS A 155 -5.45 7.37 -10.65
C HIS A 155 -5.05 5.98 -11.15
N ASN A 156 -3.74 5.71 -11.25
CA ASN A 156 -3.13 4.48 -11.72
C ASN A 156 -2.87 3.43 -10.63
N LEU A 157 -3.07 3.74 -9.34
CA LEU A 157 -2.92 2.73 -8.30
C LEU A 157 -4.10 1.74 -8.28
N PRO A 158 -3.84 0.42 -8.08
CA PRO A 158 -4.92 -0.54 -7.96
C PRO A 158 -5.80 -0.28 -6.72
N PHE A 159 -7.01 -0.84 -6.73
CA PHE A 159 -8.08 -0.49 -5.78
C PHE A 159 -7.66 -0.55 -4.30
N TYR A 160 -7.02 -1.64 -3.86
CA TYR A 160 -6.67 -1.81 -2.45
C TYR A 160 -5.57 -0.85 -2.00
N GLN A 161 -4.56 -0.60 -2.82
CA GLN A 161 -3.51 0.38 -2.55
C GLN A 161 -4.11 1.76 -2.25
N ARG A 162 -5.09 2.19 -3.05
CA ARG A 162 -5.79 3.47 -2.83
C ARG A 162 -6.58 3.49 -1.52
N VAL A 163 -7.33 2.44 -1.23
CA VAL A 163 -8.13 2.35 0.00
C VAL A 163 -7.23 2.41 1.24
N PHE A 164 -6.17 1.59 1.29
CA PHE A 164 -5.29 1.54 2.46
C PHE A 164 -4.43 2.81 2.60
N ALA A 165 -4.03 3.44 1.49
CA ALA A 165 -3.36 4.74 1.52
C ALA A 165 -4.26 5.83 2.14
N SER A 166 -5.54 5.90 1.74
CA SER A 166 -6.50 6.83 2.33
C SER A 166 -6.78 6.55 3.81
N ALA A 167 -6.83 5.27 4.19
CA ALA A 167 -7.06 4.88 5.59
C ALA A 167 -5.87 5.22 6.50
N LEU A 168 -4.65 5.06 5.98
CA LEU A 168 -3.40 5.39 6.68
C LEU A 168 -3.35 6.87 7.09
N ALA A 169 -3.84 7.77 6.23
CA ALA A 169 -3.96 9.21 6.52
C ALA A 169 -4.65 9.48 7.86
N GLY A 170 -5.81 8.82 8.04
CA GLY A 170 -6.63 8.99 9.25
C GLY A 170 -6.06 8.31 10.49
N SER A 171 -5.15 7.35 10.34
CA SER A 171 -4.52 6.66 11.48
C SER A 171 -3.27 7.38 12.02
N LEU A 172 -2.58 8.13 11.15
CA LEU A 172 -1.38 8.89 11.50
C LEU A 172 -1.69 10.32 11.97
N SER A 173 -2.95 10.74 11.91
CA SER A 173 -3.48 12.04 12.36
C SER A 173 -3.88 11.99 13.84
#